data_AF-A0A6A1V6W9-F1
#
_entry.id   AF-A0A6A1V6W9-F1
#
_cell.length_a   1.000
_cell.length_b   1.000
_cell.length_c   1.000
_cell.angle_alpha   90.00
_cell.angle_beta   90.00
_cell.angle_gamma   90.00
#
_symmetry.space_group_name_H-M   'P 1'
#
loop_
_entity.id
_entity.type
_entity.pdbx_description
1 polymer ?
#
loop_
_entity_poly.entity_id
_entity_poly.type
_entity_poly.pdbx_seq_one_letter_code
_entity_poly.pdbx_strand_id
1 'polypeptide(L)' 'MVRLVGDSIDKEAVEKAVTRIMVGQEAEEIRSRAREFGKMAVKAVEVGGSSYLDLNASIEELKSLSG' A
#
# COMPACT_ATOMS: atom_id res chain seq x y z
N MET A 1 -22.70 -9.58 29.55
CA MET A 1 -21.22 -9.51 29.51
C MET A 1 -20.78 -9.92 28.11
N VAL A 2 -20.28 -8.99 27.31
CA VAL A 2 -19.86 -9.28 25.93
C VAL A 2 -18.46 -9.89 25.99
N ARG A 3 -18.29 -11.13 25.49
CA ARG A 3 -16.96 -11.72 25.28
C ARG A 3 -16.39 -11.14 23.98
N LEU A 4 -15.30 -10.40 24.08
CA LEU A 4 -14.49 -10.05 22.91
C LEU A 4 -13.75 -11.34 22.49
N VAL A 5 -14.19 -11.98 21.41
CA VAL A 5 -13.47 -13.08 20.79
C VAL A 5 -12.75 -12.51 19.58
N GLY A 6 -11.47 -12.24 19.75
CA GLY A 6 -10.53 -11.88 18.69
C GLY A 6 -9.14 -12.31 19.12
N ASP A 7 -8.30 -12.72 18.18
CA ASP A 7 -6.89 -13.03 18.46
C ASP A 7 -6.25 -11.81 19.12
N SER A 8 -5.89 -11.94 20.40
CA SER A 8 -5.25 -10.86 21.16
C SER A 8 -3.75 -10.88 20.92
N ILE A 9 -3.17 -9.71 20.62
CA ILE A 9 -1.72 -9.53 20.52
C ILE A 9 -1.23 -8.85 21.80
N ASP A 10 -0.19 -9.41 22.41
CA ASP A 10 0.45 -8.83 23.59
C ASP A 10 1.01 -7.44 23.29
N LYS A 11 0.87 -6.52 24.24
CA LYS A 11 1.31 -5.12 24.08
C LYS A 11 2.81 -5.03 23.76
N GLU A 12 3.61 -5.95 24.28
CA GLU A 12 5.05 -6.03 24.05
C GLU A 12 5.37 -6.32 22.58
N ALA A 13 4.56 -7.15 21.92
CA ALA A 13 4.71 -7.42 20.48
C ALA A 13 4.37 -6.17 19.65
N VAL A 14 3.34 -5.42 20.05
CA VAL A 14 2.98 -4.15 19.42
C VAL A 14 4.10 -3.12 19.61
N GLU A 15 4.62 -2.96 20.83
CA GLU A 15 5.72 -2.04 21.16
C GLU A 15 6.97 -2.35 20.32
N LYS A 16 7.33 -3.63 20.21
CA LYS A 16 8.47 -4.07 19.39
C LYS A 16 8.27 -3.73 17.90
N ALA A 17 7.07 -3.97 17.36
CA ALA A 17 6.75 -3.68 15.97
C ALA A 17 6.80 -2.18 15.68
N VAL A 18 6.20 -1.35 16.54
CA VAL A 18 6.21 0.11 16.41
C VAL A 18 7.63 0.64 16.53
N THR A 19 8.40 0.16 17.52
CA THR A 19 9.80 0.56 17.69
C THR A 19 10.60 0.25 16.44
N ARG A 20 10.49 -0.97 15.88
CA ARG A 20 11.19 -1.39 14.67
C ARG A 20 10.97 -0.45 13.48
N ILE A 21 9.73 0.02 13.26
CA ILE A 21 9.41 0.86 12.08
C ILE A 21 9.58 2.36 12.32
N MET A 22 9.60 2.81 13.58
CA MET A 22 9.66 4.23 13.95
C MET A 22 11.07 4.69 14.34
N VAL A 23 11.80 3.95 15.17
CA VAL A 23 13.09 4.40 15.73
C VAL A 23 14.17 3.31 15.79
N GLY A 24 13.83 2.07 15.45
CA GLY A 24 14.76 0.94 15.42
C GLY A 24 15.79 1.03 14.29
N GLN A 25 16.75 0.11 14.31
CA GLN A 25 17.88 0.10 13.37
C GLN A 25 17.45 0.06 11.89
N GLU A 26 16.37 -0.66 11.57
CA GLU A 26 15.83 -0.79 10.20
C GLU A 26 14.82 0.31 9.83
N ALA A 27 14.47 1.20 10.77
CA ALA A 27 13.32 2.08 10.65
C ALA A 27 13.45 3.07 9.48
N GLU A 28 14.66 3.59 9.27
CA GLU A 28 14.94 4.53 8.18
C GLU A 28 14.79 3.86 6.81
N GLU A 29 15.36 2.67 6.62
CA GLU A 29 15.26 1.92 5.36
C GLU A 29 13.80 1.58 5.04
N ILE A 30 13.05 1.06 6.03
CA ILE A 30 11.63 0.72 5.88
C ILE A 30 10.83 1.96 5.44
N ARG A 31 11.01 3.10 6.11
CA ARG A 31 10.29 4.33 5.76
C ARG A 31 10.73 4.92 4.43
N SER A 32 12.01 4.82 4.08
CA SER A 32 12.52 5.28 2.79
C SER A 32 11.85 4.53 1.64
N ARG A 33 11.83 3.19 1.72
CA ARG A 33 11.15 2.32 0.74
C ARG A 33 9.66 2.63 0.67
N ALA A 34 8.98 2.79 1.80
CA ALA A 34 7.56 3.16 1.82
C ALA A 34 7.29 4.50 1.12
N ARG A 35 8.15 5.51 1.32
CA ARG A 35 8.05 6.80 0.62
C ARG A 35 8.28 6.66 -0.89
N GLU A 36 9.24 5.84 -1.29
CA GLU A 36 9.51 5.57 -2.71
C GLU A 36 8.33 4.89 -3.39
N PHE A 37 7.75 3.85 -2.77
CA PHE A 37 6.51 3.24 -3.24
C PHE A 37 5.37 4.25 -3.35
N GLY A 38 5.22 5.15 -2.37
CA GLY A 38 4.23 6.22 -2.44
C GLY A 38 4.42 7.14 -3.66
N LYS A 39 5.67 7.53 -3.95
CA LYS A 39 5.98 8.34 -5.15
C LYS A 39 5.67 7.58 -6.44
N MET A 40 6.02 6.30 -6.52
CA MET A 40 5.73 5.46 -7.69
C MET A 40 4.23 5.28 -7.90
N ALA A 41 3.47 5.05 -6.83
CA ALA A 41 2.02 4.91 -6.91
C ALA A 41 1.36 6.19 -7.45
N VAL A 42 1.77 7.36 -6.97
CA VAL A 42 1.27 8.65 -7.51
C VAL A 42 1.57 8.79 -9.00
N LYS A 43 2.81 8.49 -9.42
CA LYS A 43 3.21 8.54 -10.84
C LYS A 43 2.50 7.51 -11.72
N ALA A 44 2.13 6.35 -11.17
CA ALA A 44 1.44 5.32 -11.94
C ALA A 44 0.01 5.74 -12.28
N VAL A 45 -0.66 6.51 -11.40
CA VAL A 45 -2.07 6.89 -11.55
C VAL A 45 -2.30 8.29 -12.13
N GLU A 46 -1.27 9.13 -12.22
CA GLU A 46 -1.39 10.45 -12.85
C GLU A 46 -1.66 10.35 -14.36
N VAL A 47 -2.09 11.45 -14.99
CA VAL A 47 -2.37 11.48 -16.44
C VAL A 47 -1.09 11.14 -17.21
N GLY A 48 -1.15 10.10 -18.04
CA GLY A 48 0.01 9.57 -18.76
C GLY A 48 0.87 8.58 -17.96
N GLY A 49 0.50 8.31 -16.70
CA GLY A 49 1.09 7.26 -15.87
C GLY A 49 0.69 5.85 -16.33
N SER A 50 1.45 4.84 -15.90
CA SER A 50 1.27 3.47 -16.37
C SER A 50 -0.12 2.89 -16.09
N SER A 51 -0.61 2.96 -14.85
CA SER A 51 -1.95 2.47 -14.49
C SER A 51 -3.07 3.27 -15.18
N TYR A 52 -2.86 4.57 -15.39
CA TYR A 52 -3.79 5.40 -16.15
C TYR A 52 -3.90 4.94 -17.61
N LEU A 53 -2.75 4.72 -18.27
CA LEU A 53 -2.69 4.27 -19.66
C LEU A 53 -3.26 2.86 -19.82
N ASP A 54 -2.89 1.93 -18.93
CA ASP A 54 -3.37 0.55 -18.98
C ASP A 54 -4.89 0.49 -18.83
N LEU A 55 -5.46 1.22 -17.86
CA LEU A 55 -6.91 1.25 -17.67
C LEU A 55 -7.62 1.85 -18.89
N ASN A 56 -7.08 2.93 -19.47
CA ASN A 56 -7.63 3.50 -20.69
C ASN A 56 -7.60 2.50 -21.84
N ALA A 57 -6.50 1.78 -22.03
CA ALA A 57 -6.38 0.76 -23.06
C ALA A 57 -7.43 -0.36 -22.86
N SER A 58 -7.62 -0.85 -21.63
CA SER A 58 -8.65 -1.85 -21.33
C SER A 58 -10.07 -1.34 -21.62
N ILE A 59 -10.37 -0.08 -21.33
CA ILE A 59 -11.69 0.51 -21.63
C ILE A 59 -11.93 0.55 -23.14
N GLU A 60 -10.93 0.95 -23.94
CA GLU A 60 -11.04 0.99 -25.40
C GLU A 60 -11.20 -0.42 -25.99
N GLU A 61 -10.49 -1.42 -25.45
CA GLU A 61 -10.67 -2.82 -25.82
C GLU A 61 -12.13 -3.28 -25.58
N LEU A 62 -12.69 -3.02 -24.40
CA LEU A 62 -14.07 -3.40 -24.09
C LEU A 62 -15.09 -2.74 -25.02
N LYS A 63 -14.89 -1.46 -25.37
CA LYS A 63 -15.76 -0.77 -26.35
C LYS A 63 -15.70 -1.45 -27.71
N SER A 64 -14.51 -1.86 -28.15
CA SER A 64 -14.33 -2.54 -29.44
C SER A 64 -15.05 -3.89 -29.51
N LEU A 65 -15.23 -4.57 -28.38
CA LEU A 65 -15.94 -5.86 -28.28
C LEU A 65 -17.47 -5.71 -28.19
N SER A 66 -17.96 -4.49 -27.94
CA SER A 66 -19.40 -4.19 -27.82
C SER A 66 -20.07 -3.79 -29.13
N GLY A 67 -19.33 -3.82 -30.24
CA GLY A 67 -19.80 -3.51 -31.60
C GLY A 67 -20.30 -4.72 -32.38
#